data_AF-P02950-F1
#
_entry.id   AF-P02950-F1
#
_cell.length_a   1.000
_cell.length_b   1.000
_cell.length_c   1.000
_cell.angle_alpha   90.00
_cell.angle_beta   90.00
_cell.angle_gamma   90.00
#
_symmetry.space_group_name_H-M   'P 1'
#
loop_
_entity.id
_entity.type
_entity.pdbx_description
1 polymer ?
#
loop_
_entity_poly.entity_id
_entity_poly.type
_entity_poly.pdbx_seq_one_letter_code
_entity_poly.pdbx_strand_id
1 'polypeptide(L)' 'MADKNDLSFTGLTDEQAQELHAVYMSGLSAFIAVAVLAHLAVMIWRPWF' A
#
# COMPACT_ATOMS: atom_id res chain seq x y z
N MET A 1 11.98 32.68 14.71
CA MET A 1 10.98 31.67 15.10
C MET A 1 10.55 30.91 13.86
N ALA A 2 11.37 29.95 13.42
CA ALA A 2 11.04 29.06 12.30
C ALA A 2 10.77 27.66 12.88
N ASP A 3 9.69 27.54 13.64
CA ASP A 3 9.29 26.29 14.29
C ASP A 3 7.93 25.85 13.73
N LYS A 4 7.93 25.48 12.44
CA LYS A 4 6.79 24.87 11.72
C LYS A 4 7.26 23.91 10.61
N ASN A 5 8.46 23.35 10.74
CA ASN A 5 9.00 22.38 9.77
C ASN A 5 8.86 20.92 10.23
N ASP A 6 8.25 20.69 11.40
CA ASP A 6 8.05 19.35 12.00
C ASP A 6 6.66 18.77 11.73
N LEU A 7 5.81 19.55 11.05
CA LEU A 7 4.56 19.08 10.48
C LEU A 7 4.81 18.94 8.98
N SER A 8 4.92 17.70 8.49
CA SER A 8 4.95 17.42 7.06
C SER A 8 3.76 18.11 6.36
N PHE A 9 3.86 18.36 5.05
CA PHE A 9 2.87 19.11 4.25
C PHE A 9 1.41 18.59 4.38
N THR A 10 1.23 17.39 4.93
CA THR A 10 -0.05 16.71 5.14
C THR A 10 -0.56 16.76 6.58
N GLY A 11 0.17 17.37 7.53
CA GLY A 11 -0.24 17.52 8.93
C GLY A 11 -0.06 16.27 9.79
N LEU A 12 0.65 15.25 9.30
CA LEU A 12 1.04 14.06 10.07
C LEU A 12 2.51 14.17 10.50
N THR A 13 2.82 13.72 11.70
CA THR A 13 4.21 13.54 12.14
C THR A 13 4.87 12.44 11.28
N ASP A 14 6.19 12.49 11.11
CA ASP A 14 6.92 11.47 10.33
C ASP A 14 6.65 10.05 10.86
N GLU A 15 6.45 9.90 12.17
CA GLU A 15 6.08 8.64 12.82
C GLU A 15 4.71 8.12 12.35
N GLN A 16 3.68 8.97 12.32
CA GLN A 16 2.35 8.59 11.82
C GLN A 16 2.37 8.23 10.33
N ALA A 17 3.22 8.90 9.53
CA ALA A 17 3.39 8.57 8.13
C ALA A 17 4.02 7.17 7.95
N GLN A 18 4.98 6.78 8.79
CA GLN A 18 5.58 5.45 8.78
C GLN A 18 4.59 4.36 9.21
N GLU A 19 3.78 4.61 10.25
CA GLU A 19 2.73 3.67 10.67
C GLU A 19 1.71 3.42 9.56
N LEU A 20 1.19 4.49 8.94
CA LEU A 20 0.27 4.39 7.81
C LEU A 20 0.92 3.63 6.64
N HIS A 21 2.18 3.93 6.33
CA HIS A 21 2.90 3.28 5.25
C HIS A 21 3.07 1.77 5.50
N ALA A 22 3.40 1.36 6.72
CA ALA A 22 3.54 -0.04 7.08
C ALA A 22 2.22 -0.82 6.90
N VAL A 23 1.10 -0.26 7.38
CA VAL A 23 -0.23 -0.85 7.20
C VAL A 23 -0.62 -0.88 5.72
N TYR A 24 -0.36 0.19 4.99
CA TYR A 24 -0.66 0.30 3.56
C TYR A 24 0.14 -0.74 2.75
N MET A 25 1.44 -0.91 3.01
CA MET A 25 2.28 -1.92 2.36
C MET A 25 1.77 -3.34 2.65
N SER A 26 1.37 -3.62 3.89
CA SER A 26 0.75 -4.90 4.25
C SER A 26 -0.54 -5.14 3.47
N GLY A 27 -1.48 -4.19 3.47
CA GLY A 27 -2.74 -4.30 2.73
C GLY A 27 -2.56 -4.41 1.21
N LEU A 28 -1.65 -3.62 0.64
CA LEU A 28 -1.26 -3.68 -0.77
C LEU A 28 -0.73 -5.06 -1.14
N SER A 29 0.17 -5.62 -0.33
CA SER A 29 0.74 -6.95 -0.56
C SER A 29 -0.31 -8.06 -0.56
N ALA A 30 -1.27 -8.00 0.38
CA ALA A 30 -2.38 -8.93 0.44
C ALA A 30 -3.28 -8.82 -0.80
N PHE A 31 -3.60 -7.60 -1.23
CA PHE A 31 -4.38 -7.36 -2.44
C PHE A 31 -3.68 -7.90 -3.70
N ILE A 32 -2.38 -7.62 -3.87
CA ILE A 32 -1.60 -8.13 -5.00
C ILE A 32 -1.57 -9.66 -4.99
N ALA A 33 -1.36 -10.28 -3.82
CA ALA A 33 -1.34 -11.73 -3.71
C ALA A 33 -2.67 -12.34 -4.17
N VAL A 34 -3.80 -11.80 -3.72
CA VAL A 34 -5.13 -12.25 -4.16
C VAL A 34 -5.34 -12.00 -5.65
N ALA A 35 -4.92 -10.84 -6.16
CA ALA A 35 -5.04 -10.52 -7.58
C ALA A 35 -4.22 -11.51 -8.43
N VAL A 36 -2.98 -11.83 -8.07
CA VAL A 36 -2.15 -12.81 -8.77
C VAL A 36 -2.81 -14.19 -8.75
N LEU A 37 -3.33 -14.63 -7.59
CA LEU A 37 -4.05 -15.89 -7.48
C LEU A 37 -5.28 -15.94 -8.40
N ALA A 38 -6.04 -14.84 -8.48
CA ALA A 38 -7.19 -14.74 -9.38
C ALA A 38 -6.77 -14.82 -10.85
N HIS A 39 -5.71 -14.11 -11.26
CA HIS A 39 -5.19 -14.19 -12.62
C HIS A 39 -4.68 -15.60 -12.96
N LEU A 40 -3.98 -16.27 -12.04
CA LEU A 40 -3.51 -17.65 -12.24
C LEU A 40 -4.68 -18.63 -12.37
N ALA A 41 -5.69 -18.52 -11.50
CA ALA A 41 -6.89 -19.36 -11.56
C ALA A 41 -7.65 -19.17 -12.89
N VAL A 42 -7.79 -17.91 -13.33
CA VAL A 42 -8.40 -17.60 -14.64
C VAL A 42 -7.53 -18.14 -15.77
N MET A 43 -6.21 -18.02 -15.71
CA MET A 43 -5.30 -18.56 -16.74
C MET A 43 -5.42 -20.07 -16.91
N ILE A 44 -5.66 -20.83 -15.83
CA ILE A 44 -5.86 -22.28 -15.92
C ILE A 44 -7.19 -22.63 -16.59
N TRP A 45 -8.26 -21.87 -16.30
CA TRP A 45 -9.60 -22.23 -16.75
C TRP A 45 -9.98 -21.65 -18.12
N ARG A 46 -9.63 -20.39 -18.35
CA ARG A 46 -9.86 -19.63 -19.59
C ARG A 46 -8.65 -18.72 -19.78
N PRO A 47 -7.52 -19.24 -20.29
CA PRO A 47 -6.38 -18.39 -20.61
C PRO A 47 -6.87 -17.27 -21.51
N TRP A 48 -6.63 -16.04 -21.06
CA TRP A 48 -6.92 -14.83 -21.83
C TRP A 48 -5.86 -14.62 -22.93
N PHE A 49 -4.84 -15.46 -22.98
CA PHE A 49 -3.96 -15.66 -24.13
C PHE A 49 -4.44 -16.80 -25.01
#